data_AF-A0A2D6ERP5-F1
#
_entry.id   AF-A0A2D6ERP5-F1
#
_cell.length_a   1.000
_cell.length_b   1.000
_cell.length_c   1.000
_cell.angle_alpha   90.00
_cell.angle_beta   90.00
_cell.angle_gamma   90.00
#
_symmetry.space_group_name_H-M   'P 1'
#
loop_
_entity.id
_entity.type
_entity.pdbx_description
1 polymer ?
#
loop_
_entity_poly.entity_id
_entity_poly.type
_entity_poly.pdbx_seq_one_letter_code
_entity_poly.pdbx_strand_id
1 'polypeptide(L)' 'MNGRGQLIEAELQKQFGISRSPPREAFRSLGKKELVGTIPRKGTFVKRVTRRDIAENFPVRASLAAQEAGQKG' A
#
# COMPACT_ATOMS: atom_id res chain seq x y z
N MET A 1 10.51 -12.26 8.18
CA MET A 1 9.29 -11.45 7.94
C MET A 1 8.97 -10.72 9.24
N ASN A 2 9.38 -9.45 9.38
CA ASN A 2 9.21 -8.68 10.62
C ASN A 2 8.53 -7.37 10.21
N GLY A 3 7.20 -7.35 10.25
CA GLY A 3 6.34 -6.20 9.90
C GLY A 3 5.81 -5.57 11.17
N ARG A 4 5.99 -4.25 11.33
CA ARG A 4 5.40 -3.51 12.45
C ARG A 4 4.25 -2.69 11.85
N GLY A 5 3.04 -3.25 11.90
CA GLY A 5 1.85 -2.65 11.33
C GLY A 5 0.88 -3.73 10.87
N GLN A 6 0.44 -4.57 11.80
CA GLN A 6 -0.72 -5.43 11.56
C GLN A 6 -1.94 -4.51 11.45
N LEU A 7 -2.73 -4.70 10.40
CA LEU A 7 -3.96 -3.96 10.21
C LEU A 7 -5.09 -4.72 10.91
N ILE A 8 -5.57 -4.17 12.02
CA ILE A 8 -6.65 -4.73 12.84
C ILE A 8 -7.92 -3.91 12.58
N GLU A 9 -8.99 -4.57 12.13
CA GLU A 9 -10.23 -3.89 11.72
C GLU A 9 -10.81 -2.99 12.82
N ALA A 10 -10.88 -3.51 14.06
CA ALA A 10 -11.42 -2.79 15.20
C ALA A 10 -10.62 -1.53 15.55
N GLU A 11 -9.29 -1.58 15.39
CA GLU A 11 -8.42 -0.44 15.67
C GLU A 11 -8.56 0.64 14.60
N LEU A 12 -8.66 0.25 13.33
CA LEU A 12 -8.92 1.19 12.22
C LEU A 12 -10.30 1.82 12.33
N GLN A 13 -11.33 1.06 12.73
CA GLN A 13 -12.67 1.60 12.96
C GLN A 13 -12.66 2.69 14.04
N LYS A 14 -11.92 2.47 15.13
CA LYS A 14 -11.73 3.45 16.19
C LYS A 14 -10.94 4.67 15.70
N GLN A 15 -9.84 4.46 14.98
CA GLN A 15 -8.97 5.53 14.49
C GLN A 15 -9.68 6.44 13.47
N PHE A 16 -10.52 5.88 12.60
CA PHE A 16 -11.19 6.61 11.53
C PHE A 16 -12.68 6.91 11.82
N GLY A 17 -13.21 6.52 12.99
CA GLY A 17 -14.58 6.80 13.40
C GLY A 17 -15.66 6.12 12.56
N ILE A 18 -15.39 4.91 12.03
CA ILE A 18 -16.27 4.23 11.06
C ILE A 18 -17.05 3.10 11.75
N SER A 19 -18.38 3.13 11.66
CA SER A 19 -19.26 2.35 12.55
C SER A 19 -19.59 0.92 12.10
N ARG A 20 -19.40 0.53 10.84
CA ARG A 20 -19.46 -0.86 10.32
C ARG A 20 -19.06 -0.88 8.82
N SER A 21 -17.99 -1.63 8.51
CA SER A 21 -17.36 -1.93 7.19
C SER A 21 -17.12 -0.80 6.17
N PRO A 22 -15.84 -0.42 5.95
CA PRO A 22 -15.16 -0.93 4.75
C PRO A 22 -13.69 -1.41 4.94
N PRO A 23 -13.22 -1.98 6.07
CA PRO A 23 -11.84 -2.49 6.15
C PRO A 23 -11.58 -3.59 5.12
N ARG A 24 -12.53 -4.49 4.88
CA ARG A 24 -12.35 -5.59 3.92
C ARG A 24 -12.18 -5.09 2.49
N GLU A 25 -12.99 -4.13 2.06
CA GLU A 25 -12.85 -3.55 0.72
C GLU A 25 -11.59 -2.69 0.59
N ALA A 26 -11.26 -1.92 1.64
CA ALA A 26 -10.02 -1.17 1.70
C ALA A 26 -8.80 -2.11 1.63
N PHE A 27 -8.76 -3.17 2.42
CA PHE A 27 -7.69 -4.18 2.39
C PHE A 27 -7.63 -4.92 1.05
N ARG A 28 -8.78 -5.22 0.44
CA ARG A 28 -8.82 -5.80 -0.91
C ARG A 28 -8.26 -4.83 -1.95
N SER A 29 -8.62 -3.55 -1.89
CA SER A 29 -8.10 -2.50 -2.78
C SER A 29 -6.60 -2.26 -2.58
N LEU A 30 -6.15 -2.20 -1.33
CA LEU A 30 -4.74 -2.08 -0.96
C LEU A 30 -3.94 -3.33 -1.36
N GLY A 31 -4.53 -4.51 -1.25
CA GLY A 31 -3.95 -5.77 -1.69
C GLY A 31 -3.77 -5.83 -3.20
N LYS A 32 -4.77 -5.36 -3.98
CA LYS A 32 -4.65 -5.21 -5.45
C LYS A 32 -3.53 -4.25 -5.86
N LYS A 33 -3.26 -3.23 -5.04
CA LYS A 33 -2.15 -2.27 -5.24
C LYS A 33 -0.83 -2.76 -4.65
N GLU A 34 -0.79 -4.00 -4.16
CA GLU A 34 0.35 -4.59 -3.43
C GLU A 34 0.86 -3.78 -2.23
N LEU A 35 0.03 -2.93 -1.63
CA LEU A 35 0.41 -2.13 -0.47
C LEU A 35 0.32 -2.92 0.83
N VAL A 36 -0.48 -3.98 0.85
CA VAL A 36 -0.67 -4.87 2.01
C VAL A 36 -0.69 -6.33 1.56
N GLY A 37 -0.32 -7.24 2.45
CA GLY A 37 -0.37 -8.69 2.25
C GLY A 37 -1.08 -9.39 3.40
N THR A 38 -1.82 -10.45 3.09
CA THR A 38 -2.55 -11.25 4.09
C THR A 38 -1.82 -12.56 4.34
N ILE A 39 -1.54 -12.86 5.61
CA ILE A 39 -0.98 -14.14 6.04
C ILE A 39 -2.11 -14.96 6.68
N PRO A 40 -2.39 -16.19 6.20
CA PRO A 40 -3.43 -17.03 6.77
C PRO A 40 -3.30 -17.14 8.30
N ARG A 41 -4.41 -16.95 9.01
CA ARG A 41 -4.50 -16.99 10.49
C ARG A 41 -3.68 -15.94 11.26
N LYS A 42 -2.92 -15.08 10.58
CA LYS A 42 -2.15 -13.97 11.21
C LYS A 42 -2.70 -12.59 10.88
N GLY A 43 -3.49 -12.45 9.80
CA GLY A 43 -4.14 -11.19 9.43
C GLY A 43 -3.44 -10.48 8.28
N THR A 44 -3.73 -9.18 8.11
CA THR A 44 -3.22 -8.34 7.03
C THR A 44 -2.12 -7.41 7.53
N PHE A 45 -1.08 -7.22 6.72
CA PHE A 45 0.13 -6.49 7.10
C PHE A 45 0.55 -5.55 5.97
N VAL A 46 1.11 -4.38 6.33
CA VAL A 46 1.70 -3.45 5.36
C VAL A 46 2.93 -4.08 4.69
N LYS A 47 3.01 -4.01 3.36
CA LYS A 47 4.17 -4.50 2.58
C LYS A 47 5.38 -3.60 2.86
N ARG A 48 6.56 -4.21 3.01
CA ARG A 48 7.81 -3.45 3.13
C ARG A 48 8.25 -2.97 1.76
N VAL A 49 8.53 -1.67 1.63
CA VAL A 49 9.28 -1.15 0.49
C VAL A 49 10.75 -1.53 0.68
N THR A 50 11.28 -2.33 -0.23
CA THR A 50 12.69 -2.70 -0.26
C THR A 50 13.49 -1.77 -1.16
N ARG A 51 14.81 -1.72 -0.99
CA ARG A 51 15.69 -0.98 -1.92
C ARG A 51 15.54 -1.45 -3.37
N ARG A 52 15.19 -2.72 -3.56
CA ARG A 52 14.90 -3.31 -4.87
C ARG A 52 13.60 -2.76 -5.46
N ASP A 53 12.52 -2.70 -4.67
CA ASP A 53 11.25 -2.10 -5.11
C ASP A 53 11.41 -0.63 -5.53
N ILE A 54 12.30 0.09 -4.83
CA ILE A 54 12.71 1.46 -5.19
C ILE A 54 13.44 1.45 -6.53
N ALA A 55 14.48 0.63 -6.69
CA ALA A 55 15.27 0.56 -7.92
C ALA A 55 14.46 0.12 -9.15
N GLU A 56 13.43 -0.71 -8.98
CA GLU A 56 12.55 -1.18 -10.06
C GLU A 56 11.44 -0.16 -10.41
N ASN A 57 10.97 0.66 -9.45
CA ASN A 57 9.95 1.69 -9.71
C ASN A 57 10.49 3.09 -10.07
N PHE A 58 11.73 3.42 -9.68
CA PHE A 58 12.34 4.71 -9.99
C PHE A 58 12.51 5.00 -11.50
N PRO A 59 12.87 4.03 -12.36
CA PRO A 59 13.03 4.28 -13.79
C PRO A 59 11.71 4.70 -14.45
N VAL A 60 10.59 4.11 -14.02
CA VAL A 60 9.25 4.39 -14.56
C VAL A 60 8.78 5.79 -14.16
N ARG A 61 8.99 6.20 -12.91
CA ARG A 61 8.66 7.55 -12.45
C ARG A 61 9.55 8.62 -13.08
N ALA A 62 10.83 8.33 -13.30
CA ALA A 62 11.75 9.24 -13.99
C ALA A 62 11.36 9.43 -15.47
N SER A 63 10.98 8.36 -16.17
CA SER A 63 10.50 8.44 -17.55
C SER A 63 9.21 9.27 -17.68
N LEU A 64 8.24 9.05 -16.78
CA LEU A 64 7.01 9.85 -16.75
C LEU A 64 7.29 11.33 -16.44
N ALA A 65 8.15 11.62 -15.46
CA ALA A 65 8.55 12.99 -15.15
C ALA A 65 9.32 13.67 -16.30
N ALA A 66 10.14 12.91 -17.05
CA ALA A 66 10.83 13.41 -18.23
C ALA A 66 9.87 13.74 -19.39
N GLN A 67 8.80 12.95 -19.56
CA GLN A 67 7.75 13.24 -20.55
C GLN A 67 6.94 14.50 -20.19
N GLU A 68 6.63 14.71 -18.92
CA GLU A 68 5.98 15.95 -18.46
C GLU A 68 6.87 17.18 -18.60
N ALA A 69 8.19 17.04 -18.37
CA ALA A 69 9.15 18.12 -18.60
C ALA A 69 9.38 18.42 -20.10
N GLY A 70 9.13 17.45 -20.99
CA GLY A 70 9.25 17.59 -22.43
C GLY A 70 8.06 18.26 -23.13
N GLN A 71 6.95 18.53 -22.42
CA GLN A 71 5.75 19.18 -22.98
C GLN A 71 5.69 20.69 -22.72
N LYS A 72 6.76 21.28 -22.18
CA LYS A 72 6.94 22.74 -22.02
C LYS A 72 7.84 23.38 -23.10
N GLY A 73 7.87 22.79 -24.29
CA GLY A 73 8.50 23.36 -25.48
C GLY A 73 7.45 23.86 -26.46
#